data_AF-A0A8X6UA48-F1
#
_entry.id   AF-A0A8X6UA48-F1
#
_cell.length_a   1.000
_cell.length_b   1.000
_cell.length_c   1.000
_cell.angle_alpha   90.00
_cell.angle_beta   90.00
_cell.angle_gamma   90.00
#
_symmetry.space_group_name_H-M   'P 1'
#
loop_
_entity.id
_entity.type
_entity.pdbx_description
1 polymer ?
#
loop_
_entity_poly.entity_id
_entity_poly.type
_entity_poly.pdbx_seq_one_letter_code
_entity_poly.pdbx_strand_id
1 'polypeptide(L)'
;MRRCAKSHSVPDKLILELFQQHLPTRVQSILAAVSPMALENIAKRADRVMEVTPIATKFRKVKIAVKISITHFKNTILQNQKYIYKQSLYYYKFGTAAQKCCPPCNFARKRDLPVVHYIQTTSQLVTAKAPLITSDRLRIPKAEFQNMIDLGHTWTSKSNYASPLHMIPKQGSPVGD
;
A
#
# COMPACT_ATOMS: atom_id res chain seq x y z
N MET A 1 10.79 -1.83 -25.92
CA MET A 1 10.49 -3.27 -25.84
C MET A 1 9.02 -3.47 -25.49
N ARG A 2 8.16 -3.78 -26.47
CA ARG A 2 6.77 -4.19 -26.21
C ARG A 2 6.77 -5.70 -25.94
N ARG A 3 6.54 -6.11 -24.69
CA ARG A 3 6.18 -7.52 -24.39
C ARG A 3 4.68 -7.64 -24.61
N CYS A 4 4.26 -7.91 -25.84
CA CYS A 4 2.91 -8.40 -26.08
C CYS A 4 2.92 -9.87 -25.65
N ALA A 5 2.38 -10.16 -24.47
CA ALA A 5 1.96 -11.51 -24.16
C ALA A 5 0.96 -11.93 -25.25
N LYS A 6 1.22 -13.04 -25.93
CA LYS A 6 0.24 -13.65 -26.83
C LYS A 6 -1.05 -13.81 -26.00
N SER A 7 -2.20 -13.43 -26.56
CA SER A 7 -3.51 -13.58 -25.92
C SER A 7 -3.81 -15.07 -25.76
N HIS A 8 -3.24 -15.67 -24.72
CA HIS A 8 -3.56 -17.03 -24.34
C HIS A 8 -4.98 -16.98 -23.81
N SER A 9 -5.92 -17.58 -24.54
CA SER A 9 -7.28 -17.78 -24.04
C SER A 9 -7.16 -18.60 -22.75
N VAL A 10 -7.40 -17.97 -21.61
CA VAL A 10 -7.44 -18.67 -20.33
C VAL A 10 -8.77 -19.43 -20.32
N PRO A 11 -8.77 -20.76 -20.11
CA PRO A 11 -10.01 -21.51 -20.10
C PRO A 11 -10.89 -21.07 -18.93
N ASP A 12 -12.15 -20.75 -19.20
CA ASP A 12 -13.11 -20.27 -18.19
C ASP A 12 -13.20 -21.20 -16.99
N LYS A 13 -13.11 -22.52 -17.22
CA LYS A 13 -13.08 -23.53 -16.16
C LYS A 13 -11.98 -23.31 -15.12
N LEU A 14 -10.79 -22.88 -15.55
CA LEU A 14 -9.68 -22.59 -14.63
C LEU A 14 -9.99 -21.36 -13.78
N ILE A 15 -10.59 -20.31 -14.38
CA ILE A 15 -10.98 -19.09 -13.67
C ILE A 15 -12.05 -19.43 -12.62
N LEU A 16 -12.99 -20.31 -12.96
CA LEU A 16 -14.02 -20.82 -12.05
C LEU A 16 -13.43 -21.56 -10.85
N GLU A 17 -12.51 -22.49 -11.09
CA GLU A 17 -11.86 -23.27 -10.03
C GLU A 17 -11.05 -22.36 -9.08
N LEU A 18 -10.25 -21.44 -9.64
CA LEU A 18 -9.49 -20.48 -8.85
C LEU A 18 -10.40 -19.57 -8.01
N PHE A 19 -11.48 -19.06 -8.62
CA PHE A 19 -12.43 -18.21 -7.91
C PHE A 19 -13.10 -18.94 -6.74
N GLN A 20 -13.54 -20.18 -6.96
CA GLN A 20 -14.14 -21.00 -5.90
C GLN A 20 -13.17 -21.27 -4.76
N GLN A 21 -11.90 -21.59 -5.04
CA GLN A 21 -10.86 -21.83 -4.03
C GLN A 21 -10.64 -20.64 -3.09
N HIS A 22 -10.86 -19.41 -3.56
CA HIS A 22 -10.67 -18.20 -2.77
C HIS A 22 -11.87 -17.83 -1.88
N LEU A 23 -13.03 -18.50 -2.03
CA LEU A 23 -14.21 -18.23 -1.21
C LEU A 23 -14.20 -19.06 0.10
N PRO A 24 -14.81 -18.57 1.20
CA PRO A 24 -14.98 -19.35 2.42
C PRO A 24 -15.80 -20.63 2.18
N THR A 25 -15.47 -21.73 2.87
CA THR A 25 -16.05 -23.08 2.66
C THR A 25 -17.57 -23.12 2.70
N ARG A 26 -18.21 -22.25 3.50
CA ARG A 26 -19.67 -22.13 3.57
C ARG A 26 -20.29 -21.50 2.31
N VAL A 27 -19.60 -20.54 1.71
CA VAL A 27 -20.04 -19.92 0.45
C VAL A 27 -19.83 -20.90 -0.71
N GLN A 28 -18.72 -21.65 -0.70
CA GLN A 28 -18.45 -22.71 -1.67
C GLN A 28 -19.55 -23.78 -1.69
N SER A 29 -19.99 -24.27 -0.52
CA SER A 29 -21.04 -25.31 -0.46
C SER A 29 -22.39 -24.81 -0.97
N ILE A 30 -22.72 -23.55 -0.70
CA ILE A 30 -23.95 -22.91 -1.21
C ILE A 30 -23.89 -22.72 -2.72
N LEU A 31 -22.74 -22.26 -3.25
CA LEU A 31 -22.58 -22.08 -4.70
C LEU A 31 -22.55 -23.41 -5.46
N ALA A 32 -21.97 -24.47 -4.87
CA ALA A 32 -21.94 -25.81 -5.47
C ALA A 32 -23.35 -26.43 -5.58
N ALA A 33 -24.24 -26.17 -4.61
CA ALA A 33 -25.62 -26.65 -4.64
C ALA A 33 -26.48 -25.99 -5.73
N VAL A 34 -26.01 -24.91 -6.34
CA VAL A 34 -26.76 -24.04 -7.24
C VAL A 34 -26.30 -24.21 -8.71
N SER A 35 -25.62 -25.32 -9.03
CA SER A 35 -24.97 -25.61 -10.32
C SER A 35 -25.94 -25.71 -11.54
N PRO A 36 -25.49 -25.41 -12.78
CA PRO A 36 -24.23 -24.75 -13.19
C PRO A 36 -24.43 -23.25 -13.52
N MET A 37 -23.42 -22.42 -13.23
CA MET A 37 -23.49 -20.96 -13.41
C MET A 37 -22.46 -20.47 -14.44
N ALA A 38 -22.84 -19.49 -15.27
CA ALA A 38 -21.93 -18.81 -16.19
C ALA A 38 -20.92 -17.91 -15.44
N LEU A 39 -19.69 -17.82 -15.96
CA LEU A 39 -18.57 -17.08 -15.36
C LEU A 39 -18.93 -15.64 -14.96
N GLU A 40 -19.72 -14.96 -15.79
CA GLU A 40 -20.10 -13.55 -15.62
C GLU A 40 -20.95 -13.28 -14.37
N ASN A 41 -21.67 -14.28 -13.88
CA ASN A 41 -22.66 -14.12 -12.82
C ASN A 41 -22.22 -14.69 -11.46
N ILE A 42 -21.07 -15.38 -11.41
CA ILE A 42 -20.59 -16.06 -10.20
C ILE A 42 -20.12 -15.08 -9.14
N ALA A 43 -19.41 -14.03 -9.52
CA ALA A 43 -18.98 -12.99 -8.59
C ALA A 43 -20.19 -12.33 -7.92
N LYS A 44 -21.15 -11.85 -8.74
CA LYS A 44 -22.38 -11.20 -8.24
C LYS A 44 -23.18 -12.10 -7.31
N ARG A 45 -23.21 -13.42 -7.57
CA ARG A 45 -23.95 -14.36 -6.72
C ARG A 45 -23.20 -14.67 -5.43
N ALA A 46 -21.87 -14.80 -5.47
CA ALA A 46 -21.04 -14.95 -4.28
C ALA A 46 -21.18 -13.75 -3.35
N ASP A 47 -21.18 -12.53 -3.90
CA ASP A 47 -21.36 -11.30 -3.14
C ASP A 47 -22.72 -11.27 -2.44
N ARG A 48 -23.80 -11.60 -3.17
CA ARG A 48 -25.14 -11.71 -2.59
C ARG A 48 -25.20 -12.77 -1.48
N VAL A 49 -24.56 -13.92 -1.65
CA VAL A 49 -24.51 -14.96 -0.61
C VAL A 49 -23.78 -14.43 0.62
N MET A 50 -22.65 -13.73 0.46
CA MET A 50 -21.93 -13.13 1.58
C MET A 50 -22.74 -12.05 2.31
N GLU A 51 -23.61 -11.32 1.59
CA GLU A 51 -24.53 -10.34 2.19
C GLU A 51 -25.67 -11.00 2.98
N VAL A 52 -26.31 -12.04 2.42
CA VAL A 52 -27.47 -12.69 3.06
C VAL A 52 -27.08 -13.74 4.09
N THR A 53 -25.84 -14.24 4.07
CA THR A 53 -25.32 -15.02 5.19
C THR A 53 -24.75 -14.05 6.20
N PRO A 54 -25.43 -13.76 7.33
CA PRO A 54 -24.83 -12.96 8.37
C PRO A 54 -23.54 -13.66 8.77
N ILE A 55 -22.42 -12.97 8.57
CA ILE A 55 -21.16 -13.30 9.16
C ILE A 55 -21.43 -13.26 10.68
N ALA A 56 -21.74 -14.41 11.25
CA ALA A 56 -21.50 -14.64 12.65
C ALA A 56 -19.98 -14.79 12.82
N THR A 57 -19.20 -13.76 12.45
CA THR A 57 -17.94 -13.53 13.13
C THR A 57 -18.37 -13.19 14.54
N LYS A 58 -18.48 -14.22 15.36
CA LYS A 58 -18.33 -14.06 16.79
C LYS A 58 -16.94 -13.48 16.98
N PHE A 59 -16.83 -12.15 16.95
CA PHE A 59 -15.79 -11.47 17.69
C PHE A 59 -16.10 -11.77 19.15
N ARG A 60 -15.68 -12.95 19.62
CA ARG A 60 -15.50 -13.17 21.05
C ARG A 60 -14.50 -12.08 21.44
N LYS A 61 -14.98 -11.00 22.08
CA LYS A 61 -14.14 -10.17 22.94
C LYS A 61 -13.69 -11.07 24.07
N VAL A 62 -12.68 -11.89 23.81
CA VAL A 62 -11.96 -12.55 24.89
C VAL A 62 -11.15 -11.42 25.51
N LYS A 63 -11.55 -10.95 26.70
CA LYS A 63 -10.60 -10.29 27.60
C LYS A 63 -9.60 -11.38 28.01
N ILE A 64 -8.62 -11.62 27.15
CA ILE A 64 -7.48 -12.42 27.56
C ILE A 64 -6.66 -11.46 28.43
N ALA A 65 -6.71 -11.66 29.75
CA ALA A 65 -5.78 -11.03 30.66
C ALA A 65 -4.42 -11.69 30.44
N VAL A 66 -3.76 -11.30 29.35
CA VAL A 66 -2.45 -11.77 28.98
C VAL A 66 -1.44 -10.92 29.76
N LYS A 67 -1.07 -11.37 30.95
CA LYS A 67 0.25 -11.04 31.52
C LYS A 67 1.32 -11.78 30.72
N ILE A 68 1.48 -11.45 29.44
CA ILE A 68 2.67 -11.83 28.69
C ILE A 68 3.54 -10.59 28.71
N SER A 69 4.69 -10.75 29.35
CA SER A 69 5.80 -9.81 29.33
C SER A 69 5.99 -9.28 27.91
N ILE A 70 5.99 -7.95 27.79
CA ILE A 70 6.06 -7.16 26.55
C ILE A 70 7.21 -7.59 25.62
N THR A 71 8.18 -8.34 26.13
CA THR A 71 9.30 -8.94 25.39
C THR A 71 8.87 -9.99 24.37
N HIS A 72 7.89 -10.84 24.66
CA HIS A 72 7.55 -11.95 23.76
C HIS A 72 6.82 -11.47 22.49
N PHE A 73 5.87 -10.53 22.62
CA PHE A 73 5.08 -10.01 21.50
C PHE A 73 5.92 -9.13 20.53
N LYS A 74 6.86 -8.34 21.07
CA LYS A 74 7.81 -7.58 20.24
C LYS A 74 8.74 -8.50 19.44
N ASN A 75 9.18 -9.61 20.05
CA ASN A 75 10.00 -10.61 19.36
C ASN A 75 9.21 -11.31 18.24
N THR A 76 7.92 -11.60 18.44
CA THR A 76 7.08 -12.21 17.39
C THR A 76 6.84 -11.27 16.20
N ILE A 77 6.67 -9.95 16.42
CA ILE A 77 6.52 -8.97 15.34
C ILE A 77 7.84 -8.77 14.57
N LEU A 78 8.99 -8.72 15.25
CA LEU A 78 10.30 -8.63 14.59
C LEU A 78 10.65 -9.89 13.80
N GLN A 79 10.33 -11.08 14.34
CA GLN A 79 10.47 -12.35 13.63
C GLN A 79 9.58 -12.35 12.37
N ASN A 80 8.32 -11.95 12.47
CA ASN A 80 7.39 -11.91 11.33
C ASN A 80 7.75 -10.85 10.28
N GLN A 81 8.28 -9.67 10.65
CA GLN A 81 8.88 -8.75 9.68
C GLN A 81 10.05 -9.42 8.94
N LYS A 82 10.93 -10.13 9.64
CA LYS A 82 12.06 -10.86 9.04
C LYS A 82 11.62 -11.96 8.06
N TYR A 83 10.49 -12.63 8.31
CA TYR A 83 9.93 -13.66 7.42
C TYR A 83 9.23 -13.09 6.18
N ILE A 84 8.62 -11.89 6.26
CA ILE A 84 7.96 -11.24 5.11
C ILE A 84 8.99 -10.74 4.08
N TYR A 85 10.12 -10.17 4.53
CA TYR A 85 11.16 -9.73 3.59
C TYR A 85 11.82 -10.91 2.86
N LYS A 86 11.83 -12.11 3.43
CA LYS A 86 12.48 -13.29 2.84
C LYS A 86 11.75 -13.83 1.59
N GLN A 87 10.47 -13.51 1.42
CA GLN A 87 9.65 -13.93 0.26
C GLN A 87 9.42 -12.80 -0.77
N SER A 88 9.87 -11.57 -0.49
CA SER A 88 9.85 -10.48 -1.47
C SER A 88 10.86 -10.76 -2.59
N LEU A 89 10.44 -10.63 -3.86
CA LEU A 89 11.30 -10.74 -5.06
C LEU A 89 12.61 -9.92 -4.95
N TYR A 90 12.58 -8.84 -4.18
CA TYR A 90 13.75 -7.99 -3.91
C TYR A 90 14.82 -8.72 -3.07
N TYR A 91 14.41 -9.48 -2.04
CA TYR A 91 15.33 -10.26 -1.21
C TYR A 91 15.86 -11.50 -1.94
N TYR A 92 15.08 -12.09 -2.84
CA TYR A 92 15.57 -13.17 -3.71
C TYR A 92 16.71 -12.69 -4.63
N LYS A 93 16.62 -11.46 -5.15
CA LYS A 93 17.62 -10.90 -6.07
C LYS A 93 18.86 -10.34 -5.37
N PHE A 94 18.70 -9.75 -4.19
CA PHE A 94 19.75 -8.99 -3.52
C PHE A 94 20.16 -9.54 -2.14
N GLY A 95 19.44 -10.54 -1.61
CA GLY A 95 19.79 -11.25 -0.37
C GLY A 95 20.12 -10.33 0.80
N THR A 96 21.24 -10.62 1.47
CA THR A 96 21.81 -9.82 2.56
C THR A 96 22.57 -8.58 2.08
N ALA A 97 22.83 -8.46 0.77
CA ALA A 97 23.42 -7.26 0.17
C ALA A 97 22.39 -6.14 -0.03
N ALA A 98 21.09 -6.43 0.10
CA ALA A 98 20.03 -5.44 0.16
C ALA A 98 20.08 -4.67 1.49
N GLN A 99 20.88 -3.61 1.55
CA GLN A 99 20.82 -2.65 2.64
C GLN A 99 19.88 -1.51 2.23
N LYS A 100 18.84 -1.27 3.04
CA LYS A 100 18.06 -0.04 2.94
C LYS A 100 19.00 1.11 3.30
N CYS A 101 19.19 2.06 2.39
CA CYS A 101 20.00 3.25 2.67
C CYS A 101 19.35 4.01 3.83
N CYS A 102 19.96 3.90 5.00
CA CYS A 102 19.63 4.67 6.21
C CYS A 102 20.86 5.54 6.52
N PRO A 103 20.70 6.85 6.79
CA PRO A 103 21.82 7.72 7.16
C PRO A 103 22.57 7.17 8.39
N PRO A 104 23.91 7.24 8.45
CA PRO A 104 24.84 7.83 7.47
C PRO A 104 25.38 6.75 6.50
N CYS A 105 24.66 6.45 5.43
CA CYS A 105 25.20 5.58 4.39
C CYS A 105 26.13 6.37 3.47
N ASN A 106 27.35 5.85 3.25
CA ASN A 106 28.41 6.44 2.42
C ASN A 106 28.12 6.38 0.90
N PHE A 107 26.85 6.19 0.52
CA PHE A 107 26.43 6.17 -0.87
C PHE A 107 26.49 7.61 -1.38
N ALA A 108 27.61 7.96 -2.03
CA ALA A 108 27.72 9.21 -2.75
C ALA A 108 26.56 9.23 -3.76
N ARG A 109 25.55 10.09 -3.52
CA ARG A 109 24.52 10.39 -4.51
C ARG A 109 25.25 10.92 -5.74
N LYS A 110 25.58 10.05 -6.70
CA LYS A 110 25.95 10.47 -8.05
C LYS A 110 24.72 11.19 -8.59
N ARG A 111 24.77 12.52 -8.56
CA ARG A 111 23.69 13.40 -9.04
C ARG A 111 23.56 13.36 -10.57
N ASP A 112 24.48 12.69 -11.24
CA ASP A 112 24.46 12.44 -12.68
C ASP A 112 23.76 11.10 -12.97
N LEU A 113 22.48 11.02 -12.63
CA LEU A 113 21.63 9.97 -13.19
C LEU A 113 21.26 10.43 -14.61
N PRO A 114 21.61 9.68 -15.68
CA PRO A 114 21.34 10.09 -17.07
C PRO A 114 19.84 10.07 -17.43
N VAL A 115 18.96 9.69 -16.49
CA VAL A 115 17.53 9.51 -16.68
C VAL A 115 16.78 10.56 -15.88
N VAL A 116 16.17 11.50 -16.60
CA VAL A 116 15.30 12.53 -16.03
C VAL A 116 13.84 12.10 -16.19
N HIS A 117 13.02 12.30 -15.16
CA HIS A 117 11.58 12.10 -15.26
C HIS A 117 10.94 13.26 -16.02
N TYR A 118 10.33 12.97 -17.17
CA TYR A 118 9.54 13.93 -17.94
C TYR A 118 8.05 13.66 -17.75
N ILE A 119 7.30 14.69 -17.35
CA ILE A 119 5.84 14.62 -17.17
C ILE A 119 5.20 15.31 -18.38
N GLN A 120 4.61 14.54 -19.28
CA GLN A 120 3.80 15.06 -20.37
C GLN A 120 2.49 15.63 -19.82
N THR A 121 2.26 16.93 -20.00
CA THR A 121 0.99 17.57 -19.65
C THR A 121 0.13 17.66 -20.91
N THR A 122 -1.05 17.04 -20.89
CA THR A 122 -2.00 17.04 -22.01
C THR A 122 -3.22 17.94 -21.75
N SER A 123 -3.31 18.54 -20.56
CA SER A 123 -4.49 19.27 -20.08
C SER A 123 -4.19 20.74 -19.77
N GLN A 124 -5.25 21.52 -19.57
CA GLN A 124 -5.19 22.92 -19.14
C GLN A 124 -4.56 23.06 -17.74
N LEU A 125 -4.05 24.26 -17.46
CA LEU A 125 -3.42 24.65 -16.19
C LEU A 125 -4.32 24.34 -15.00
N VAL A 126 -3.83 23.49 -14.09
CA VAL A 126 -4.52 23.20 -12.82
C VAL A 126 -3.85 24.02 -11.72
N THR A 127 -4.55 25.06 -11.28
CA THR A 127 -4.16 25.86 -10.11
C THR A 127 -5.25 25.71 -9.06
N ALA A 128 -4.92 25.07 -7.94
CA ALA A 128 -5.82 24.95 -6.81
C ALA A 128 -5.40 25.92 -5.69
N LYS A 129 -6.38 26.57 -5.07
CA LYS A 129 -6.13 27.42 -3.89
C LYS A 129 -5.67 26.55 -2.72
N ALA A 130 -4.70 27.05 -1.96
CA ALA A 130 -4.23 26.38 -0.75
C ALA A 130 -5.37 26.25 0.28
N PRO A 131 -5.56 25.08 0.93
CA PRO A 131 -6.50 24.93 2.02
C PRO A 131 -6.13 25.84 3.18
N LEU A 132 -7.12 26.30 3.95
CA LEU A 132 -6.86 27.04 5.18
C LEU A 132 -6.21 26.12 6.21
N ILE A 133 -5.02 26.49 6.65
CA ILE A 133 -4.27 25.80 7.71
C ILE A 133 -4.02 26.84 8.80
N THR A 134 -4.32 26.49 10.06
CA THR A 134 -4.06 27.36 11.21
C THR A 134 -2.55 27.59 11.39
N SER A 135 -2.15 28.74 11.95
CA SER A 135 -0.74 29.11 12.15
C SER A 135 0.09 28.03 12.85
N ASP A 136 -0.51 27.37 13.84
CA ASP A 136 0.16 26.35 14.66
C ASP A 136 0.49 25.11 13.83
N ARG A 137 -0.43 24.72 12.95
CA ARG A 137 -0.25 23.61 12.01
C ARG A 137 0.66 23.96 10.85
N LEU A 138 0.84 25.24 10.52
CA LEU A 138 1.77 25.70 9.47
C LEU A 138 3.23 25.64 9.90
N ARG A 139 3.54 25.56 11.20
CA ARG A 139 4.92 25.47 11.70
C ARG A 139 5.64 24.21 11.21
N ILE A 140 4.97 23.07 11.27
CA ILE A 140 5.50 21.76 10.87
C ILE A 140 5.87 21.73 9.37
N PRO A 141 4.96 22.04 8.42
CA PRO A 141 5.29 21.98 7.00
C PRO A 141 6.33 23.03 6.62
N LYS A 142 6.35 24.22 7.24
CA LYS A 142 7.40 25.22 7.00
C LYS A 142 8.78 24.67 7.36
N ALA A 143 8.92 24.05 8.53
CA ALA A 143 10.18 23.44 8.94
C ALA A 143 10.60 22.29 8.01
N GLU A 144 9.65 21.44 7.61
CA GLU A 144 9.93 20.32 6.71
C GLU A 144 10.33 20.78 5.30
N PHE A 145 9.67 21.83 4.76
CA PHE A 145 10.08 22.41 3.48
C PHE A 145 11.47 23.04 3.54
N GLN A 146 11.83 23.70 4.65
CA GLN A 146 13.18 24.24 4.82
C GLN A 146 14.22 23.10 4.80
N ASN A 147 13.96 22.02 5.55
CA ASN A 147 14.80 20.83 5.53
C ASN A 147 14.93 20.23 4.12
N MET A 148 13.84 20.18 3.34
CA MET A 148 13.86 19.70 1.95
C MET A 148 14.68 20.61 1.02
N ILE A 149 14.67 21.93 1.24
CA ILE A 149 15.51 22.90 0.52
C ILE A 149 16.98 22.68 0.89
N ASP A 150 17.31 22.55 2.17
CA ASP A 150 18.68 22.36 2.66
C ASP A 150 19.28 21.04 2.15
N LEU A 151 18.45 20.00 2.01
CA LEU A 151 18.83 18.72 1.40
C LEU A 151 18.97 18.75 -0.13
N GLY A 152 18.57 19.87 -0.77
CA GLY A 152 18.57 20.05 -2.22
C GLY A 152 17.52 19.22 -2.96
N HIS A 153 16.42 18.85 -2.30
CA HIS A 153 15.32 18.09 -2.91
C HIS A 153 14.29 18.99 -3.58
N THR A 154 14.11 20.21 -3.09
CA THR A 154 13.15 21.19 -3.62
C THR A 154 13.76 22.58 -3.71
N TRP A 155 13.19 23.41 -4.58
CA TRP A 155 13.54 24.81 -4.75
C TRP A 155 12.27 25.65 -4.86
N THR A 156 12.40 26.96 -4.67
CA THR A 156 11.29 27.89 -4.86
C THR A 156 10.94 27.99 -6.34
N SER A 157 9.67 27.83 -6.68
CA SER A 157 9.18 27.95 -8.07
C SER A 157 8.33 29.20 -8.25
N LYS A 158 8.26 29.68 -9.50
CA LYS A 158 7.31 30.71 -9.96
C LYS A 158 6.31 30.12 -10.95
N SER A 159 5.98 28.83 -10.81
CA SER A 159 5.12 28.12 -11.74
C SER A 159 3.66 28.54 -11.57
N ASN A 160 2.93 28.63 -12.68
CA ASN A 160 1.48 28.85 -12.65
C ASN A 160 0.68 27.61 -12.20
N TYR A 161 1.36 26.46 -12.02
CA TYR A 161 0.78 25.24 -11.49
C TYR A 161 0.99 25.17 -9.97
N ALA A 162 -0.08 24.82 -9.24
CA ALA A 162 -0.02 24.61 -7.79
C ALA A 162 -1.06 23.57 -7.35
N SER A 163 -0.60 22.60 -6.55
CA SER A 163 -1.43 21.57 -5.93
C SER A 163 -1.51 21.81 -4.42
N PRO A 164 -2.66 21.55 -3.77
CA PRO A 164 -2.83 21.83 -2.35
C PRO A 164 -2.07 20.81 -1.49
N LEU A 165 -1.50 21.26 -0.36
CA LEU A 165 -0.84 20.38 0.60
C LEU A 165 -1.86 19.75 1.56
N HIS A 166 -1.75 18.45 1.79
CA HIS A 166 -2.50 17.73 2.81
C HIS A 166 -1.53 17.02 3.78
N MET A 167 -1.63 17.31 5.07
CA MET A 167 -0.78 16.73 6.11
C MET A 167 -1.53 15.65 6.87
N ILE A 168 -0.89 14.49 7.04
CA ILE A 168 -1.45 13.34 7.77
C ILE A 168 -0.48 12.98 8.91
N PRO A 169 -0.95 12.91 10.18
CA PRO A 169 -0.12 12.51 11.30
C PRO A 169 0.31 11.05 11.14
N LYS A 170 1.61 10.78 11.33
CA LYS A 170 2.16 9.43 11.29
C LYS A 170 2.25 8.85 12.70
N GLN A 171 1.99 7.56 12.84
CA GLN A 171 2.15 6.86 14.12
C GLN A 171 3.62 6.88 14.56
N GLY A 172 3.89 7.38 15.76
CA GLY A 172 5.22 7.48 16.33
C GLY A 172 6.03 8.74 15.97
N SER A 173 5.47 9.70 15.21
CA SER A 173 6.05 11.04 15.17
C SER A 173 5.78 11.74 16.50
N PRO A 174 6.75 12.49 17.09
CA PRO A 174 6.48 13.31 18.24
C PRO A 174 5.31 14.23 17.90
N VAL A 175 4.20 14.05 18.62
CA VAL A 175 3.03 14.91 18.51
C VAL A 175 3.49 16.25 19.04
N GLY A 176 3.61 17.23 18.15
CA GLY A 176 3.80 18.62 18.54
C GLY A 176 2.50 19.11 19.15
N ASP A 177 2.39 18.94 20.47
CA ASP A 177 1.64 19.86 21.32
C ASP A 177 2.44 21.18 21.44
#